data_AF-A0A7K2EE67-F1
#
_entry.id   AF-A0A7K2EE67-F1
#
_cell.length_a   1.000
_cell.length_b   1.000
_cell.length_c   1.000
_cell.angle_alpha   90.00
_cell.angle_beta   90.00
_cell.angle_gamma   90.00
#
_symmetry.space_group_name_H-M   'P 1'
#
loop_
_entity.id
_entity.type
_entity.pdbx_description
1 polymer ?
#
loop_
_entity_poly.entity_id
_entity_poly.type
_entity_poly.pdbx_seq_one_letter_code
_entity_poly.pdbx_strand_id
1 'polypeptide(L)'
;VYVLDGQITLVLLRGDHELSVQKLVDNTGAATARPAGAEECVAALGASPGSLGAVGVIGLRIFADRALAGRSNLTTGANVDDFHLRGVDIERDIDVDEWLDLRQVSGGEPCTACGSPLELLRCIETGHIFKLGRRYAEAFETTVMDADGVPRTLTMGSYGIGIGRAVAAVAETHNDERGLRWPVSVAPYETVVVPISGRDDQVTVVAERIYGELRDAGVEVIIDDRDARPGVKFSDIELVGIPYRVTVGPRGLANGEVELTERATGETTNVPIADAAAQVRAARDAALAAL
;
A
#
# COMPACT_ATOMS: atom_id res chain seq x y z
N VAL A 1 21.73 14.81 15.43
CA VAL A 1 21.35 16.21 15.71
C VAL A 1 20.20 16.58 14.79
N TYR A 2 19.13 17.12 15.35
CA TYR A 2 17.92 17.51 14.64
C TYR A 2 17.59 18.98 14.90
N VAL A 3 16.86 19.61 13.99
CA VAL A 3 16.23 20.90 14.19
C VAL A 3 14.72 20.65 14.36
N LEU A 4 14.21 20.98 15.54
CA LEU A 4 12.79 20.92 15.89
C LEU A 4 12.26 22.34 16.04
N ASP A 5 11.32 22.76 15.20
CA ASP A 5 10.75 24.12 15.22
C ASP A 5 11.80 25.25 15.26
N GLY A 6 12.88 25.05 14.51
CA GLY A 6 14.00 25.99 14.42
C GLY A 6 15.05 25.86 15.54
N GLN A 7 14.87 24.96 16.51
CA GLN A 7 15.79 24.75 17.63
C GLN A 7 16.63 23.49 17.45
N ILE A 8 17.95 23.60 17.66
CA ILE A 8 18.87 22.46 17.63
C ILE A 8 18.61 21.56 18.84
N THR A 9 18.43 20.27 18.57
CA THR A 9 18.11 19.23 19.55
C THR A 9 19.00 18.00 19.30
N LEU A 10 19.51 17.42 20.39
CA LEU A 10 20.22 16.14 20.34
C LEU A 10 19.22 15.00 20.52
N VAL A 11 19.30 14.02 19.64
CA VAL A 11 18.43 12.84 19.64
C VAL A 11 19.34 11.63 19.63
N LEU A 12 19.36 10.88 20.73
CA LEU A 12 20.32 9.81 21.00
C LEU A 12 19.66 8.46 20.82
N LEU A 13 20.30 7.60 20.02
CA LEU A 13 19.90 6.22 19.80
C LEU A 13 21.13 5.32 19.92
N ARG A 14 20.89 4.01 20.10
CA ARG A 14 21.94 3.00 19.98
C ARG A 14 22.41 2.92 18.52
N GLY A 15 23.69 2.65 18.29
CA GLY A 15 24.29 2.73 16.94
C GLY A 15 23.75 1.75 15.90
N ASP A 16 23.01 0.73 16.31
CA ASP A 16 22.31 -0.25 15.45
C ASP A 16 20.81 0.06 15.29
N HIS A 17 20.33 1.19 15.82
CA HIS A 17 18.94 1.63 15.70
C HIS A 17 18.80 2.81 14.73
N GLU A 18 17.72 2.80 13.97
CA GLU A 18 17.33 3.93 13.12
C GLU A 18 16.27 4.78 13.80
N LEU A 19 16.36 6.10 13.64
CA LEU A 19 15.35 7.03 14.17
C LEU A 19 14.04 6.92 13.38
N SER A 20 12.93 6.87 14.09
CA SER A 20 11.61 7.16 13.56
C SER A 20 11.31 8.65 13.76
N VAL A 21 11.39 9.42 12.66
CA VAL A 21 11.09 10.86 12.70
C VAL A 21 9.64 11.10 13.12
N GLN A 22 8.71 10.22 12.72
CA GLN A 22 7.31 10.31 13.12
C GLN A 22 7.17 10.20 14.65
N LYS A 23 7.83 9.21 15.28
CA LYS A 23 7.80 9.11 16.75
C LYS A 23 8.42 10.33 17.43
N LEU A 24 9.51 10.89 16.88
CA LEU A 24 10.09 12.12 17.41
C LEU A 24 9.09 13.27 17.38
N VAL A 25 8.39 13.48 16.26
CA VAL A 25 7.33 14.48 16.12
C VAL A 25 6.18 14.22 17.10
N ASP A 26 5.69 12.98 17.18
CA ASP A 26 4.56 12.62 18.03
C ASP A 26 4.85 12.83 19.52
N ASN A 27 6.06 12.49 19.97
CA ASN A 27 6.45 12.65 21.38
C ASN A 27 6.77 14.11 21.74
N THR A 28 7.27 14.92 20.80
CA THR A 28 7.68 16.30 21.07
C THR A 28 6.59 17.34 20.77
N GLY A 29 5.61 16.98 19.94
CA GLY A 29 4.62 17.91 19.40
C GLY A 29 5.19 18.91 18.39
N ALA A 30 6.43 18.70 17.92
CA ALA A 30 7.09 19.62 17.00
C ALA A 30 6.32 19.72 15.67
N ALA A 31 6.09 20.94 15.19
CA ALA A 31 5.41 21.15 13.91
C ALA A 31 6.32 20.81 12.72
N THR A 32 7.63 20.99 12.91
CA THR A 32 8.67 20.73 11.92
C THR A 32 9.83 19.98 12.55
N ALA A 33 10.32 18.96 11.86
CA ALA A 33 11.49 18.20 12.26
C ALA A 33 12.37 17.90 11.03
N ARG A 34 13.66 18.21 11.11
CA ARG A 34 14.63 17.87 10.06
C ARG A 34 16.01 17.57 10.64
N PRO A 35 16.85 16.81 9.94
CA PRO A 35 18.27 16.75 10.26
C PRO A 35 18.88 18.15 10.24
N ALA A 36 19.80 18.41 11.18
CA ALA A 36 20.62 19.61 11.15
C ALA A 36 21.65 19.52 10.01
N GLY A 37 21.89 20.63 9.32
CA GLY A 37 22.97 20.75 8.35
C GLY A 37 24.35 20.73 9.01
N ALA A 38 25.41 20.56 8.21
CA ALA A 38 26.78 20.50 8.72
C ALA A 38 27.18 21.80 9.44
N GLU A 39 26.88 22.96 8.86
CA GLU A 39 27.17 24.28 9.46
C GLU A 39 26.44 24.48 10.80
N GLU A 40 25.18 24.06 10.88
CA GLU A 40 24.38 24.10 12.11
C GLU A 40 24.98 23.19 13.20
N CYS A 41 25.48 22.01 12.82
CA CYS A 41 26.16 21.09 13.73
C CYS A 41 27.46 21.70 14.28
N VAL A 42 28.30 22.27 13.40
CA VAL A 42 29.55 22.91 13.79
C VAL A 42 29.28 24.11 14.70
N ALA A 43 28.29 24.93 14.38
CA ALA A 43 27.93 26.09 15.20
C ALA A 43 27.42 25.68 16.59
N ALA A 44 26.65 24.59 16.69
CA ALA A 44 26.04 24.16 17.94
C ALA A 44 26.97 23.30 18.81
N LEU A 45 27.82 22.48 18.21
CA LEU A 45 28.61 21.45 18.90
C LEU A 45 30.12 21.56 18.67
N GLY A 46 30.57 22.42 17.76
CA GLY A 46 32.01 22.63 17.50
C GLY A 46 32.66 21.58 16.60
N ALA A 47 31.90 20.63 16.05
CA ALA A 47 32.42 19.58 15.17
C ALA A 47 31.44 19.22 14.04
N SER A 48 31.96 18.51 13.05
CA SER A 48 31.25 18.01 11.88
C SER A 48 30.50 16.70 12.17
N PRO A 49 29.44 16.38 11.40
CA PRO A 49 28.79 15.07 11.46
C PRO A 49 29.79 13.92 11.36
N GLY A 50 29.67 12.94 12.24
CA GLY A 50 30.64 11.85 12.41
C GLY A 50 31.47 11.93 13.69
N SER A 51 31.58 13.12 14.29
CA SER A 51 32.30 13.32 15.57
C SER A 51 31.42 13.93 16.66
N LEU A 52 30.11 13.91 16.47
CA LEU A 52 29.12 14.53 17.36
C LEU A 52 28.71 13.61 18.50
N GLY A 53 28.56 14.17 19.70
CA GLY A 53 28.07 13.48 20.90
C GLY A 53 27.38 14.45 21.87
N ALA A 54 26.83 13.91 22.95
CA ALA A 54 26.09 14.69 23.95
C ALA A 54 26.81 14.81 25.31
N VAL A 55 28.01 14.23 25.44
CA VAL A 55 28.80 14.32 26.69
C VAL A 55 29.16 15.77 26.97
N GLY A 56 28.79 16.25 28.16
CA GLY A 56 29.08 17.61 28.61
C GLY A 56 28.39 18.73 27.83
N VAL A 57 27.43 18.42 26.95
CA VAL A 57 26.67 19.43 26.22
C VAL A 57 25.65 20.06 27.16
N ILE A 58 25.61 21.40 27.19
CA ILE A 58 24.66 22.20 27.97
C ILE A 58 23.91 23.18 27.06
N GLY A 59 22.67 23.50 27.41
CA GLY A 59 21.88 24.51 26.69
C GLY A 59 21.23 24.05 25.39
N LEU A 60 21.37 22.77 25.02
CA LEU A 60 20.61 22.11 23.96
C LEU A 60 19.68 21.07 24.59
N ARG A 61 18.50 20.89 24.01
CA ARG A 61 17.59 19.83 24.46
C ARG A 61 18.11 18.46 24.00
N ILE A 62 18.08 17.48 24.88
CA ILE A 62 18.63 16.14 24.68
C ILE A 62 17.55 15.09 24.95
N PHE A 63 17.12 14.42 23.87
CA PHE A 63 16.25 13.27 23.93
C PHE A 63 17.04 11.98 23.76
N ALA A 64 16.77 10.97 24.57
CA ALA A 64 17.36 9.64 24.42
C ALA A 64 16.30 8.57 24.21
N ASP A 65 16.56 7.64 23.29
CA ASP A 65 15.71 6.47 23.10
C ASP A 65 15.77 5.57 24.34
N ARG A 66 14.63 5.01 24.73
CA ARG A 66 14.51 4.11 25.90
C ARG A 66 15.50 2.94 25.88
N ALA A 67 15.95 2.48 24.71
CA ALA A 67 16.93 1.40 24.62
C ALA A 67 18.34 1.78 25.11
N LEU A 68 18.63 3.06 25.33
CA LEU A 68 19.88 3.55 25.91
C LEU A 68 19.86 3.59 27.46
N ALA A 69 18.69 3.42 28.09
CA ALA A 69 18.57 3.47 29.54
C ALA A 69 19.41 2.37 30.21
N GLY A 70 20.13 2.72 31.28
CA GLY A 70 21.04 1.82 31.98
C GLY A 70 22.24 1.30 31.17
N ARG A 71 22.50 1.83 29.97
CA ARG A 71 23.66 1.40 29.17
C ARG A 71 24.94 2.13 29.59
N SER A 72 25.99 1.34 29.67
CA SER A 72 27.33 1.75 30.08
C SER A 72 28.38 1.36 29.05
N ASN A 73 29.58 1.95 29.17
CA ASN A 73 30.74 1.67 28.33
C ASN A 73 30.47 1.85 26.81
N LEU A 74 29.70 2.88 26.47
CA LEU A 74 29.39 3.25 25.10
C LEU A 74 30.50 4.06 24.45
N THR A 75 30.38 4.24 23.13
CA THR A 75 31.22 5.14 22.33
C THR A 75 30.33 6.19 21.68
N THR A 76 30.73 7.46 21.74
CA THR A 76 30.03 8.59 21.11
C THR A 76 31.06 9.60 20.60
N GLY A 77 30.66 10.53 19.73
CA GLY A 77 31.55 11.58 19.23
C GLY A 77 32.02 12.49 20.36
N ALA A 78 33.23 13.02 20.24
CA ALA A 78 33.84 13.88 21.26
C ALA A 78 33.50 15.37 21.10
N ASN A 79 32.68 15.74 20.12
CA ASN A 79 32.47 17.12 19.69
C ASN A 79 33.78 17.82 19.27
N VAL A 80 34.71 17.03 18.75
CA VAL A 80 35.97 17.45 18.12
C VAL A 80 36.16 16.56 16.90
N ASP A 81 36.42 17.15 15.73
CA ASP A 81 36.57 16.41 14.47
C ASP A 81 37.61 15.29 14.60
N ASP A 82 37.23 14.10 14.13
CA ASP A 82 37.99 12.85 14.15
C ASP A 82 38.21 12.20 15.53
N PHE A 83 37.55 12.70 16.59
CA PHE A 83 37.64 12.13 17.94
C PHE A 83 36.32 11.54 18.44
N HIS A 84 36.46 10.45 19.21
CA HIS A 84 35.38 9.77 19.91
C HIS A 84 35.76 9.53 21.36
N LEU A 85 34.76 9.58 22.24
CA LEU A 85 34.86 9.17 23.63
C LEU A 85 34.45 7.70 23.76
N ARG A 86 35.17 6.96 24.61
CA ARG A 86 34.84 5.58 25.00
C ARG A 86 34.65 5.51 26.51
N GLY A 87 33.98 4.46 26.99
CA GLY A 87 33.70 4.32 28.42
C GLY A 87 32.56 5.22 28.89
N VAL A 88 31.71 5.67 27.96
CA VAL A 88 30.63 6.61 28.23
C VAL A 88 29.45 5.88 28.85
N ASP A 89 28.99 6.36 30.00
CA ASP A 89 27.79 5.88 30.69
C ASP A 89 26.73 6.97 30.56
N ILE A 90 25.59 6.67 29.93
CA ILE A 90 24.59 7.71 29.58
C ILE A 90 24.15 8.48 30.83
N GLU A 91 23.78 7.78 31.90
CA GLU A 91 23.29 8.39 33.15
C GLU A 91 24.36 9.17 33.92
N ARG A 92 25.66 8.90 33.68
CA ARG A 92 26.76 9.60 34.35
C ARG A 92 27.21 10.83 33.56
N ASP A 93 27.32 10.70 32.24
CA ASP A 93 28.06 11.63 31.38
C ASP A 93 27.16 12.55 30.55
N ILE A 94 25.87 12.24 30.42
CA ILE A 94 24.92 12.94 29.57
C ILE A 94 23.67 13.30 30.38
N ASP A 95 23.38 14.59 30.48
CA ASP A 95 22.16 15.08 31.13
C ASP A 95 20.99 14.97 30.13
N VAL A 96 20.26 13.86 30.20
CA VAL A 96 19.12 13.58 29.29
C VAL A 96 17.88 14.28 29.84
N ASP A 97 17.31 15.19 29.05
CA ASP A 97 16.07 15.88 29.43
C ASP A 97 14.86 14.92 29.46
N GLU A 98 14.75 14.04 28.46
CA GLU A 98 13.60 13.15 28.34
C GLU A 98 13.92 11.83 27.60
N TRP A 99 13.31 10.74 28.10
CA TRP A 99 13.45 9.40 27.57
C TRP A 99 12.23 8.98 26.76
N LEU A 100 12.40 8.87 25.44
CA LEU A 100 11.31 8.73 24.48
C LEU A 100 11.39 7.39 23.73
N ASP A 101 10.27 6.91 23.19
CA ASP A 101 10.29 5.86 22.17
C ASP A 101 10.58 6.52 20.82
N LEU A 102 11.79 6.35 20.29
CA LEU A 102 12.27 7.10 19.13
C LEU A 102 12.66 6.21 17.98
N ARG A 103 13.05 4.96 18.22
CA ARG A 103 13.55 4.09 17.16
C ARG A 103 12.46 3.44 16.30
N GLN A 104 12.84 3.10 15.08
CA GLN A 104 12.12 2.13 14.27
C GLN A 104 12.25 0.73 14.86
N VAL A 105 11.24 -0.11 14.60
CA VAL A 105 11.21 -1.51 15.01
C VAL A 105 11.89 -2.38 13.96
N SER A 106 12.60 -3.41 14.38
CA SER A 106 13.17 -4.42 13.49
C SER A 106 12.30 -5.69 13.46
N GLY A 107 12.35 -6.43 12.34
CA GLY A 107 11.71 -7.74 12.25
C GLY A 107 12.24 -8.70 13.31
N GLY A 108 11.35 -9.52 13.88
CA GLY A 108 11.64 -10.49 14.94
C GLY A 108 11.50 -9.94 16.36
N GLU A 109 11.37 -8.62 16.54
CA GLU A 109 11.14 -8.04 17.86
C GLU A 109 9.78 -8.41 18.45
N PRO A 110 9.65 -8.48 19.79
CA PRO A 110 8.40 -8.88 20.43
C PRO A 110 7.32 -7.80 20.28
N CYS A 111 6.13 -8.21 19.87
CA CYS A 111 4.93 -7.38 19.89
C CYS A 111 4.61 -6.91 21.31
N THR A 112 4.31 -5.63 21.49
CA THR A 112 4.00 -5.04 22.80
C THR A 112 2.69 -5.53 23.40
N ALA A 113 1.79 -6.12 22.60
CA ALA A 113 0.52 -6.65 23.07
C ALA A 113 0.56 -8.15 23.41
N CYS A 114 1.27 -8.96 22.62
CA CYS A 114 1.23 -10.42 22.75
C CYS A 114 2.60 -11.11 22.85
N GLY A 115 3.71 -10.39 22.67
CA GLY A 115 5.07 -10.93 22.75
C GLY A 115 5.53 -11.73 21.52
N SER A 116 4.65 -12.05 20.57
CA SER A 116 5.03 -12.74 19.33
C SER A 116 6.00 -11.91 18.48
N PRO A 117 6.93 -12.54 17.74
CA PRO A 117 7.85 -11.84 16.84
C PRO A 117 7.10 -11.04 15.77
N LEU A 118 7.51 -9.80 15.55
CA LEU A 118 6.96 -8.93 14.52
C LEU A 118 7.51 -9.29 13.14
N GLU A 119 6.62 -9.38 12.16
CA GLU A 119 6.97 -9.52 10.74
C GLU A 119 6.83 -8.16 10.05
N LEU A 120 7.79 -7.82 9.19
CA LEU A 120 7.76 -6.61 8.39
C LEU A 120 7.33 -6.94 6.97
N LEU A 121 6.09 -6.56 6.62
CA LEU A 121 5.54 -6.72 5.29
C LEU A 121 5.53 -5.37 4.56
N ARG A 122 5.80 -5.42 3.26
CA ARG A 122 5.63 -4.27 2.38
C ARG A 122 4.20 -4.23 1.87
N CYS A 123 3.52 -3.12 2.12
CA CYS A 123 2.11 -2.94 1.79
C CYS A 123 1.91 -1.64 1.01
N ILE A 124 0.85 -1.60 0.20
CA ILE A 124 0.36 -0.37 -0.44
C ILE A 124 -0.83 0.12 0.39
N GLU A 125 -0.71 1.32 0.99
CA GLU A 125 -1.82 1.94 1.70
C GLU A 125 -2.90 2.38 0.70
N THR A 126 -4.00 1.64 0.60
CA THR A 126 -5.14 1.97 -0.28
C THR A 126 -6.20 2.84 0.39
N GLY A 127 -6.17 2.95 1.72
CA GLY A 127 -7.07 3.80 2.47
C GLY A 127 -6.59 4.08 3.89
N HIS A 128 -7.16 5.12 4.49
CA HIS A 128 -6.82 5.59 5.82
C HIS A 128 -8.06 6.15 6.52
N ILE A 129 -8.21 5.84 7.81
CA ILE A 129 -9.25 6.39 8.67
C ILE A 129 -8.62 7.20 9.80
N PHE A 130 -9.13 8.40 10.04
CA PHE A 130 -8.62 9.31 11.06
C PHE A 130 -9.71 9.69 12.05
N LYS A 131 -9.36 9.65 13.34
CA LYS A 131 -10.12 10.35 14.39
C LYS A 131 -9.61 11.79 14.45
N LEU A 132 -10.25 12.69 13.70
CA LEU A 132 -9.84 14.10 13.64
C LEU A 132 -10.14 14.87 14.94
N GLY A 133 -11.01 14.31 15.79
CA GLY A 133 -11.41 14.95 17.03
C GLY A 133 -12.15 16.25 16.72
N ARG A 134 -11.81 17.33 17.41
CA ARG A 134 -12.45 18.64 17.24
C ARG A 134 -11.62 19.64 16.44
N ARG A 135 -10.42 19.25 15.98
CA ARG A 135 -9.42 20.14 15.37
C ARG A 135 -10.00 21.10 14.33
N TYR A 136 -10.75 20.57 13.36
CA TYR A 136 -11.32 21.38 12.29
C TYR A 136 -12.61 22.10 12.72
N ALA A 137 -13.45 21.45 13.52
CA ALA A 137 -14.67 22.07 14.03
C ALA A 137 -14.35 23.29 14.92
N GLU A 138 -13.28 23.25 15.70
CA GLU A 138 -12.79 24.40 16.47
C GLU A 138 -12.24 25.49 15.55
N ALA A 139 -11.41 25.14 14.57
CA ALA A 139 -10.82 26.10 13.64
C ALA A 139 -11.85 26.83 12.77
N PHE A 140 -12.98 26.17 12.45
CA PHE A 140 -14.07 26.74 11.65
C PHE A 140 -15.26 27.20 12.50
N GLU A 141 -15.15 27.15 13.82
CA GLU A 141 -16.22 27.56 14.76
C GLU A 141 -17.55 26.81 14.53
N THR A 142 -17.48 25.54 14.11
CA THR A 142 -18.65 24.71 13.78
C THR A 142 -19.22 24.04 15.04
N THR A 143 -20.45 24.43 15.40
CA THR A 143 -21.16 23.91 16.58
C THR A 143 -22.58 23.46 16.25
N VAL A 144 -23.14 22.59 17.09
CA VAL A 144 -24.55 22.17 17.07
C VAL A 144 -25.15 22.24 18.47
N MET A 145 -26.45 22.46 18.59
CA MET A 145 -27.13 22.40 19.89
C MET A 145 -27.30 20.94 20.31
N ASP A 146 -26.96 20.61 21.55
CA ASP A 146 -27.31 19.31 22.13
C ASP A 146 -28.77 19.25 22.59
N ALA A 147 -29.16 18.12 23.19
CA ALA A 147 -30.51 17.87 23.67
C ALA A 147 -30.97 18.87 24.76
N ASP A 148 -30.03 19.48 25.48
CA ASP A 148 -30.30 20.46 26.54
C ASP A 148 -30.29 21.90 26.02
N GLY A 149 -30.08 22.10 24.72
CA GLY A 149 -29.95 23.42 24.12
C GLY A 149 -28.62 24.09 24.48
N VAL A 150 -27.55 23.31 24.66
CA VAL A 150 -26.18 23.82 24.85
C VAL A 150 -25.37 23.65 23.55
N PRO A 151 -24.67 24.70 23.07
CA PRO A 151 -23.77 24.56 21.91
C PRO A 151 -22.63 23.59 22.20
N ARG A 152 -22.43 22.61 21.31
CA ARG A 152 -21.34 21.62 21.34
C ARG A 152 -20.55 21.65 20.04
N THR A 153 -19.24 21.66 20.17
CA THR A 153 -18.33 21.49 19.02
C THR A 153 -18.37 20.06 18.51
N LEU A 154 -18.49 19.92 17.20
CA LEU A 154 -18.57 18.62 16.55
C LEU A 154 -17.28 17.82 16.70
N THR A 155 -17.43 16.51 16.92
CA THR A 155 -16.31 15.55 16.85
C THR A 155 -16.33 14.89 15.48
N MET A 156 -15.21 14.91 14.78
CA MET A 156 -15.10 14.53 13.38
C MET A 156 -14.26 13.27 13.20
N GLY A 157 -14.66 12.46 12.23
CA GLY A 157 -13.85 11.41 11.62
C GLY A 157 -13.63 11.71 10.14
N SER A 158 -12.58 11.15 9.55
CA SER A 158 -12.34 11.18 8.11
C SER A 158 -11.98 9.78 7.63
N TYR A 159 -12.46 9.44 6.43
CA TYR A 159 -12.34 8.12 5.83
C TYR A 159 -11.98 8.33 4.36
N GLY A 160 -10.77 7.91 3.98
CA GLY A 160 -10.26 8.09 2.62
C GLY A 160 -9.90 6.74 2.01
N ILE A 161 -10.31 6.54 0.75
CA ILE A 161 -9.86 5.43 -0.10
C ILE A 161 -9.30 6.03 -1.38
N GLY A 162 -8.05 5.70 -1.70
CA GLY A 162 -7.41 6.13 -2.94
C GLY A 162 -7.87 5.26 -4.11
N ILE A 163 -8.99 5.58 -4.75
CA ILE A 163 -9.59 4.75 -5.81
C ILE A 163 -8.59 4.39 -6.92
N GLY A 164 -7.86 5.38 -7.46
CA GLY A 164 -6.84 5.12 -8.48
C GLY A 164 -5.68 4.23 -7.97
N ARG A 165 -5.29 4.40 -6.70
CA ARG A 165 -4.27 3.55 -6.06
C ARG A 165 -4.80 2.14 -5.79
N ALA A 166 -6.09 1.98 -5.47
CA ALA A 166 -6.72 0.69 -5.30
C ALA A 166 -6.67 -0.12 -6.59
N VAL A 167 -6.98 0.50 -7.74
CA VAL A 167 -6.83 -0.16 -9.05
C VAL A 167 -5.39 -0.59 -9.31
N ALA A 168 -4.41 0.29 -9.03
CA ALA A 168 -3.00 -0.06 -9.17
C ALA A 168 -2.57 -1.19 -8.21
N ALA A 169 -3.08 -1.21 -6.98
CA ALA A 169 -2.81 -2.27 -6.01
C ALA A 169 -3.41 -3.61 -6.45
N VAL A 170 -4.61 -3.62 -7.04
CA VAL A 170 -5.18 -4.82 -7.66
C VAL A 170 -4.29 -5.29 -8.81
N ALA A 171 -3.87 -4.39 -9.71
CA ALA A 171 -2.96 -4.75 -10.80
C ALA A 171 -1.62 -5.34 -10.30
N GLU A 172 -1.02 -4.75 -9.26
CA GLU A 172 0.24 -5.22 -8.65
C GLU A 172 0.12 -6.62 -8.03
N THR A 173 -1.04 -6.93 -7.44
CA THR A 173 -1.28 -8.21 -6.76
C THR A 173 -1.91 -9.27 -7.65
N HIS A 174 -2.51 -8.87 -8.78
CA HIS A 174 -3.26 -9.72 -9.69
C HIS A 174 -2.76 -9.57 -11.14
N ASN A 175 -1.52 -10.02 -11.38
CA ASN A 175 -0.92 -10.08 -12.72
C ASN A 175 -0.07 -11.35 -12.87
N ASP A 176 0.36 -11.62 -14.10
CA ASP A 176 1.40 -12.58 -14.46
C ASP A 176 2.21 -12.06 -15.67
N GLU A 177 3.10 -12.89 -16.21
CA GLU A 177 3.95 -12.54 -17.35
C GLU A 177 3.17 -12.19 -18.63
N ARG A 178 1.90 -12.56 -18.72
CA ARG A 178 1.04 -12.29 -19.89
C ARG A 178 0.18 -11.04 -19.72
N GLY A 179 0.02 -10.54 -18.50
CA GLY A 179 -0.71 -9.31 -18.21
C GLY A 179 -1.55 -9.37 -16.94
N LEU A 180 -2.67 -8.66 -16.94
CA LEU A 180 -3.54 -8.50 -15.78
C LEU A 180 -4.42 -9.74 -15.56
N ARG A 181 -4.80 -9.99 -14.31
CA ARG A 181 -5.72 -11.06 -13.88
C ARG A 181 -6.81 -10.51 -12.97
N TRP A 182 -7.66 -9.65 -13.52
CA TRP A 182 -8.67 -8.94 -12.72
C TRP A 182 -9.55 -9.90 -11.90
N PRO A 183 -9.81 -9.60 -10.62
CA PRO A 183 -11.01 -10.10 -9.96
C PRO A 183 -12.24 -9.68 -10.78
N VAL A 184 -13.20 -10.58 -10.92
CA VAL A 184 -14.40 -10.37 -11.77
C VAL A 184 -15.13 -9.06 -11.45
N SER A 185 -15.20 -8.67 -10.17
CA SER A 185 -15.89 -7.46 -9.70
C SER A 185 -15.29 -6.14 -10.17
N VAL A 186 -14.06 -6.14 -10.67
CA VAL A 186 -13.35 -4.92 -11.11
C VAL A 186 -12.75 -5.06 -12.52
N ALA A 187 -13.05 -6.17 -13.20
CA ALA A 187 -12.64 -6.36 -14.59
C ALA A 187 -13.37 -5.36 -15.51
N PRO A 188 -12.72 -4.86 -16.58
CA PRO A 188 -13.38 -3.93 -17.52
C PRO A 188 -14.53 -4.58 -18.29
N TYR A 189 -14.46 -5.90 -18.47
CA TYR A 189 -15.52 -6.79 -18.93
C TYR A 189 -15.31 -8.12 -18.21
N GLU A 190 -16.38 -8.83 -17.90
CA GLU A 190 -16.33 -10.16 -17.28
C GLU A 190 -15.97 -11.24 -18.32
N THR A 191 -16.43 -11.08 -19.56
CA THR A 191 -16.22 -12.06 -20.64
C THR A 191 -15.91 -11.40 -21.98
N VAL A 192 -15.11 -12.08 -22.81
CA VAL A 192 -14.93 -11.75 -24.23
C VAL A 192 -15.27 -12.93 -25.13
N VAL A 193 -16.08 -12.68 -26.16
CA VAL A 193 -16.35 -13.64 -27.24
C VAL A 193 -15.39 -13.36 -28.40
N VAL A 194 -14.68 -14.38 -28.86
CA VAL A 194 -13.63 -14.25 -29.88
C VAL A 194 -13.97 -15.10 -31.11
N PRO A 195 -14.56 -14.52 -32.16
CA PRO A 195 -14.70 -15.20 -33.44
C PRO A 195 -13.33 -15.35 -34.13
N ILE A 196 -12.96 -16.61 -34.40
CA ILE A 196 -11.76 -17.00 -35.14
C ILE A 196 -12.17 -17.41 -36.55
N SER A 197 -12.44 -16.41 -37.39
CA SER A 197 -12.84 -16.63 -38.78
C SER A 197 -12.16 -15.66 -39.72
N GLY A 198 -11.68 -16.18 -40.86
CA GLY A 198 -11.22 -15.36 -41.98
C GLY A 198 -12.33 -14.86 -42.90
N ARG A 199 -13.58 -14.67 -42.38
CA ARG A 199 -14.88 -14.42 -43.06
C ARG A 199 -15.81 -15.65 -43.23
N ASP A 200 -16.04 -16.43 -42.17
CA ASP A 200 -17.05 -17.51 -42.16
C ASP A 200 -18.32 -16.99 -41.46
N ASP A 201 -19.43 -16.92 -42.20
CA ASP A 201 -20.71 -16.41 -41.70
C ASP A 201 -21.23 -17.21 -40.50
N GLN A 202 -20.94 -18.52 -40.43
CA GLN A 202 -21.43 -19.36 -39.34
C GLN A 202 -20.70 -19.07 -38.01
N VAL A 203 -19.39 -18.77 -38.05
CA VAL A 203 -18.63 -18.36 -36.87
C VAL A 203 -19.16 -17.05 -36.31
N THR A 204 -19.40 -16.07 -37.19
CA THR A 204 -19.96 -14.77 -36.79
C THR A 204 -21.34 -14.93 -36.17
N VAL A 205 -22.24 -15.67 -36.83
CA VAL A 205 -23.61 -15.89 -36.32
C VAL A 205 -23.61 -16.58 -34.95
N VAL A 206 -22.77 -17.58 -34.74
CA VAL A 206 -22.69 -18.26 -33.43
C VAL A 206 -22.08 -17.36 -32.37
N ALA A 207 -21.03 -16.60 -32.70
CA ALA A 207 -20.41 -15.65 -31.77
C ALA A 207 -21.38 -14.55 -31.35
N GLU A 208 -22.13 -13.96 -32.29
CA GLU A 208 -23.16 -12.96 -32.02
C GLU A 208 -24.30 -13.54 -31.17
N ARG A 209 -24.69 -14.79 -31.41
CA ARG A 209 -25.70 -15.48 -30.58
C ARG A 209 -25.24 -15.62 -29.13
N ILE A 210 -24.04 -16.16 -28.90
CA ILE A 210 -23.47 -16.32 -27.54
C ILE A 210 -23.32 -14.96 -26.86
N TYR A 211 -22.85 -13.95 -27.59
CA TYR A 211 -22.75 -12.58 -27.10
C TYR A 211 -24.12 -12.05 -26.62
N GLY A 212 -25.18 -12.26 -27.41
CA GLY A 212 -26.54 -11.89 -27.04
C GLY A 212 -27.03 -12.64 -25.80
N GLU A 213 -26.85 -13.96 -25.75
CA GLU A 213 -27.25 -14.81 -24.62
C GLU A 213 -26.54 -14.40 -23.32
N LEU A 214 -25.24 -14.10 -23.38
CA LEU A 214 -24.47 -13.61 -22.22
C LEU A 214 -24.98 -12.25 -21.73
N ARG A 215 -25.24 -11.32 -22.65
CA ARG A 215 -25.76 -10.00 -22.32
C ARG A 215 -27.16 -10.08 -21.70
N ASP A 216 -28.04 -10.91 -22.25
CA ASP A 216 -29.39 -11.14 -21.74
C ASP A 216 -29.37 -11.82 -20.36
N ALA A 217 -28.30 -12.57 -20.08
CA ALA A 217 -28.01 -13.17 -18.78
C ALA A 217 -27.34 -12.21 -17.76
N GLY A 218 -27.14 -10.94 -18.14
CA GLY A 218 -26.53 -9.91 -17.29
C GLY A 218 -25.02 -10.09 -17.07
N VAL A 219 -24.33 -10.72 -18.01
CA VAL A 219 -22.86 -10.79 -18.03
C VAL A 219 -22.34 -9.58 -18.81
N GLU A 220 -21.36 -8.86 -18.24
CA GLU A 220 -20.66 -7.78 -18.94
C GLU A 220 -19.71 -8.38 -19.99
N VAL A 221 -20.14 -8.37 -21.24
CA VAL A 221 -19.47 -9.07 -22.34
C VAL A 221 -19.05 -8.10 -23.46
N ILE A 222 -17.87 -8.35 -24.03
CA ILE A 222 -17.40 -7.73 -25.28
C ILE A 222 -17.17 -8.80 -26.36
N ILE A 223 -17.28 -8.42 -27.63
CA ILE A 223 -16.91 -9.28 -28.76
C ILE A 223 -15.67 -8.71 -29.45
N ASP A 224 -14.65 -9.53 -29.69
CA ASP A 224 -13.47 -9.15 -30.47
C ASP A 224 -13.70 -9.50 -31.95
N ASP A 225 -14.45 -8.65 -32.64
CA ASP A 225 -14.81 -8.77 -34.06
C ASP A 225 -13.76 -8.18 -35.02
N ARG A 226 -12.60 -7.74 -34.50
CA ARG A 226 -11.53 -7.12 -35.28
C ARG A 226 -11.03 -8.06 -36.38
N ASP A 227 -10.66 -7.49 -37.53
CA ASP A 227 -9.93 -8.21 -38.58
C ASP A 227 -8.44 -8.34 -38.20
N ALA A 228 -8.17 -9.23 -37.24
CA ALA A 228 -6.85 -9.48 -36.68
C ALA A 228 -6.56 -10.98 -36.56
N ARG A 229 -5.28 -11.35 -36.61
CA ARG A 229 -4.86 -12.75 -36.44
C ARG A 229 -5.20 -13.26 -35.03
N PRO A 230 -5.57 -14.55 -34.87
CA PRO A 230 -5.94 -15.13 -33.58
C PRO A 230 -4.93 -14.84 -32.46
N GLY A 231 -3.63 -15.00 -32.75
CA GLY A 231 -2.58 -14.74 -31.75
C GLY A 231 -2.53 -13.28 -31.26
N VAL A 232 -2.88 -12.31 -32.12
CA VAL A 232 -2.96 -10.89 -31.71
C VAL A 232 -4.16 -10.68 -30.81
N LYS A 233 -5.33 -11.20 -31.19
CA LYS A 233 -6.55 -11.13 -30.36
C LYS A 233 -6.31 -11.73 -28.97
N PHE A 234 -5.74 -12.94 -28.92
CA PHE A 234 -5.47 -13.62 -27.66
C PHE A 234 -4.46 -12.87 -26.79
N SER A 235 -3.37 -12.36 -27.39
CA SER A 235 -2.38 -11.57 -26.64
C SER A 235 -2.96 -10.28 -26.07
N ASP A 236 -3.79 -9.57 -26.83
CA ASP A 236 -4.44 -8.33 -26.36
C ASP A 236 -5.41 -8.62 -25.21
N ILE A 237 -6.23 -9.66 -25.35
CA ILE A 237 -7.21 -10.09 -24.32
C ILE A 237 -6.51 -10.53 -23.04
N GLU A 238 -5.43 -11.31 -23.15
CA GLU A 238 -4.65 -11.77 -22.01
C GLU A 238 -3.92 -10.62 -21.31
N LEU A 239 -3.46 -9.62 -22.08
CA LEU A 239 -2.83 -8.41 -21.56
C LEU A 239 -3.84 -7.56 -20.77
N VAL A 240 -5.02 -7.31 -21.34
CA VAL A 240 -6.11 -6.57 -20.68
C VAL A 240 -6.64 -7.31 -19.46
N GLY A 241 -6.62 -8.64 -19.48
CA GLY A 241 -6.93 -9.49 -18.33
C GLY A 241 -8.41 -9.82 -18.16
N ILE A 242 -9.17 -9.93 -19.25
CA ILE A 242 -10.60 -10.28 -19.20
C ILE A 242 -10.77 -11.69 -18.60
N PRO A 243 -11.57 -11.89 -17.54
CA PRO A 243 -11.63 -13.14 -16.78
C PRO A 243 -11.99 -14.38 -17.60
N TYR A 244 -12.97 -14.28 -18.49
CA TYR A 244 -13.41 -15.41 -19.32
C TYR A 244 -13.31 -15.09 -20.80
N ARG A 245 -12.81 -16.05 -21.58
CA ARG A 245 -12.77 -15.97 -23.05
C ARG A 245 -13.54 -17.13 -23.66
N VAL A 246 -14.52 -16.83 -24.50
CA VAL A 246 -15.22 -17.81 -25.32
C VAL A 246 -14.69 -17.73 -26.75
N THR A 247 -13.89 -18.70 -27.17
CA THR A 247 -13.35 -18.77 -28.54
C THR A 247 -14.31 -19.55 -29.43
N VAL A 248 -14.78 -18.91 -30.51
CA VAL A 248 -15.65 -19.53 -31.52
C VAL A 248 -14.83 -19.75 -32.78
N GLY A 249 -14.54 -21.00 -33.10
CA GLY A 249 -13.73 -21.35 -34.27
C GLY A 249 -14.34 -22.50 -35.09
N PRO A 250 -13.97 -22.64 -36.37
CA PRO A 250 -14.59 -23.62 -37.27
C PRO A 250 -14.42 -25.07 -36.80
N ARG A 251 -13.32 -25.39 -36.10
CA ARG A 251 -13.08 -26.74 -35.54
C ARG A 251 -14.06 -27.08 -34.43
N GLY A 252 -14.28 -26.16 -33.49
CA GLY A 252 -15.25 -26.35 -32.40
C GLY A 252 -16.67 -26.45 -32.95
N LEU A 253 -17.02 -25.57 -33.91
CA LEU A 253 -18.35 -25.59 -34.53
C LEU A 253 -18.67 -26.91 -35.23
N ALA A 254 -17.69 -27.53 -35.90
CA ALA A 254 -17.88 -28.84 -36.52
C ALA A 254 -18.25 -29.94 -35.50
N ASN A 255 -17.86 -29.77 -34.23
CA ASN A 255 -18.18 -30.67 -33.13
C ASN A 255 -19.37 -30.19 -32.27
N GLY A 256 -19.96 -29.03 -32.59
CA GLY A 256 -21.02 -28.43 -31.78
C GLY A 256 -20.52 -27.82 -30.46
N GLU A 257 -19.27 -27.40 -30.39
CA GLU A 257 -18.59 -26.88 -29.19
C GLU A 257 -17.93 -25.51 -29.40
N VAL A 258 -17.65 -24.81 -28.31
CA VAL A 258 -16.76 -23.64 -28.20
C VAL A 258 -15.72 -23.87 -27.11
N GLU A 259 -14.62 -23.12 -27.16
CA GLU A 259 -13.59 -23.18 -26.11
C GLU A 259 -13.86 -22.09 -25.07
N LEU A 260 -14.00 -22.44 -23.80
CA LEU A 260 -14.06 -21.52 -22.67
C LEU A 260 -12.72 -21.54 -21.93
N THR A 261 -12.03 -20.40 -21.94
CA THR A 261 -10.77 -20.20 -21.21
C THR A 261 -10.98 -19.30 -19.99
N GLU A 262 -10.45 -19.70 -18.84
CA GLU A 262 -10.35 -18.85 -17.65
C GLU A 262 -8.97 -18.17 -17.58
N ARG A 263 -8.94 -16.84 -17.50
CA ARG A 263 -7.70 -16.05 -17.52
C ARG A 263 -6.83 -16.25 -16.28
N ALA A 264 -7.45 -16.50 -15.11
CA ALA A 264 -6.74 -16.66 -13.84
C ALA A 264 -5.87 -17.93 -13.81
N THR A 265 -6.40 -19.03 -14.34
CA THR A 265 -5.78 -20.36 -14.32
C THR A 265 -5.12 -20.73 -15.66
N GLY A 266 -5.58 -20.14 -16.76
CA GLY A 266 -5.20 -20.51 -18.12
C GLY A 266 -5.86 -21.80 -18.62
N GLU A 267 -6.74 -22.41 -17.82
CA GLU A 267 -7.46 -23.63 -18.20
C GLU A 267 -8.42 -23.34 -19.35
N THR A 268 -8.49 -24.26 -20.31
CA THR A 268 -9.43 -24.19 -21.43
C THR A 268 -10.23 -25.48 -21.48
N THR A 269 -11.55 -25.34 -21.53
CA THR A 269 -12.51 -26.45 -21.62
C THR A 269 -13.36 -26.30 -22.86
N ASN A 270 -13.69 -27.42 -23.50
CA ASN A 270 -14.67 -27.42 -24.58
C ASN A 270 -16.07 -27.51 -23.98
N VAL A 271 -16.96 -26.64 -24.43
CA VAL A 271 -18.33 -26.53 -23.93
C VAL A 271 -19.29 -26.61 -25.11
N PRO A 272 -20.39 -27.38 -25.01
CA PRO A 272 -21.44 -27.35 -26.03
C PRO A 272 -21.91 -25.92 -26.26
N ILE A 273 -22.13 -25.53 -27.53
CA ILE A 273 -22.50 -24.15 -27.87
C ILE A 273 -23.78 -23.72 -27.14
N ALA A 274 -24.73 -24.65 -26.91
CA ALA A 274 -25.98 -24.38 -26.20
C ALA A 274 -25.79 -24.06 -24.71
N ASP A 275 -24.68 -24.51 -24.11
CA ASP A 275 -24.41 -24.36 -22.68
C ASP A 275 -23.40 -23.25 -22.38
N ALA A 276 -22.76 -22.67 -23.41
CA ALA A 276 -21.66 -21.73 -23.27
C ALA A 276 -22.02 -20.52 -22.39
N ALA A 277 -23.15 -19.87 -22.65
CA ALA A 277 -23.58 -18.71 -21.87
C ALA A 277 -23.90 -19.07 -20.41
N ALA A 278 -24.55 -20.22 -20.18
CA ALA A 278 -24.90 -20.69 -18.84
C ALA A 278 -23.65 -21.04 -18.02
N GLN A 279 -22.65 -21.67 -18.64
CA GLN A 279 -21.40 -22.05 -18.01
C GLN A 279 -20.57 -20.82 -17.62
N VAL A 280 -20.43 -19.84 -18.52
CA VAL A 280 -19.78 -18.56 -18.21
C VAL A 280 -20.48 -17.85 -17.05
N ARG A 281 -21.82 -17.75 -17.08
CA ARG A 281 -22.59 -17.13 -15.99
C ARG A 281 -22.35 -17.85 -14.67
N ALA A 282 -22.36 -19.18 -14.65
CA ALA A 282 -22.11 -19.96 -13.44
C ALA A 282 -20.70 -19.72 -12.88
N ALA A 283 -19.68 -19.68 -13.74
CA ALA A 283 -18.31 -19.36 -13.35
C ALA A 283 -18.18 -17.93 -12.79
N ARG A 284 -18.78 -16.96 -13.48
CA ARG A 284 -18.87 -15.55 -13.05
C ARG A 284 -19.51 -15.43 -11.67
N ASP A 285 -20.69 -16.01 -11.49
CA ASP A 285 -21.46 -15.93 -10.25
C ASP A 285 -20.69 -16.59 -9.08
N ALA A 286 -20.02 -17.73 -9.33
CA ALA A 286 -19.17 -18.38 -8.34
C ALA A 286 -17.96 -17.52 -7.94
N ALA A 287 -17.31 -16.87 -8.91
CA ALA A 287 -16.19 -15.97 -8.65
C ALA A 287 -16.61 -14.73 -7.86
N LEU A 288 -17.78 -14.14 -8.18
CA LEU A 288 -18.32 -13.00 -7.42
C LEU A 288 -18.73 -13.39 -5.99
N ALA A 289 -19.26 -14.60 -5.78
CA ALA A 289 -19.66 -15.09 -4.47
C ALA A 289 -18.47 -15.41 -3.53
N ALA A 290 -17.27 -15.57 -4.09
CA ALA A 290 -16.04 -15.86 -3.32
C ALA A 290 -15.33 -14.61 -2.79
N LEU A 291 -15.78 -13.41 -3.19
CA LEU A 291 -15.26 -12.11 -2.74
C LEU A 291 -15.85 -11.69 -1.39
#